data_AF-A0A9P5PAU4-F1
#
_entry.id   AF-A0A9P5PAU4-F1
#
_cell.length_a   1.000
_cell.length_b   1.000
_cell.length_c   1.000
_cell.angle_alpha   90.00
_cell.angle_beta   90.00
_cell.angle_gamma   90.00
#
_symmetry.space_group_name_H-M   'P 1'
#
loop_
_entity.id
_entity.type
_entity.pdbx_description
1 polymer ?
#
loop_
_entity_poly.entity_id
_entity_poly.type
_entity_poly.pdbx_seq_one_letter_code
_entity_poly.pdbx_strand_id
1 'polypeptide(L)'
;GILNLYIGMPVILQGRNIATEIGITNGAKGFIRSIDLSSDVNGCTFARGAIVEFPESKVKLDGLPQGFFPIVPRTWKFSTVIDVPGEGKVVVRISRTQLPFQAAFAVTGHSAQGQTLPVVLCNLHEGGWA
;
A
#
# COMPACT_ATOMS: atom_id res chain seq x y z
N GLY A 1 0.59 -13.01 2.66
CA GLY A 1 -0.70 -12.40 2.27
C GLY A 1 -0.61 -11.99 0.82
N ILE A 2 -1.72 -12.05 0.09
CA ILE A 2 -1.80 -11.72 -1.34
C ILE A 2 -2.54 -10.39 -1.48
N LEU A 3 -2.04 -9.50 -2.34
CA LEU A 3 -2.71 -8.25 -2.69
C LEU A 3 -3.14 -8.33 -4.15
N ASN A 4 -4.43 -8.53 -4.38
CA ASN A 4 -5.00 -8.53 -5.72
C ASN A 4 -5.19 -7.09 -6.17
N LEU A 5 -4.63 -6.77 -7.34
CA LEU A 5 -4.67 -5.44 -7.94
C LEU A 5 -5.32 -5.52 -9.32
N TYR A 6 -6.02 -4.47 -9.70
CA TYR A 6 -6.58 -4.32 -11.04
C TYR A 6 -6.45 -2.88 -11.52
N ILE A 7 -6.53 -2.67 -12.83
CA ILE A 7 -6.43 -1.33 -13.43
C ILE A 7 -7.69 -0.53 -13.08
N GLY A 8 -7.50 0.68 -12.54
CA GLY A 8 -8.56 1.54 -12.02
C GLY A 8 -8.83 1.37 -10.53
N MET A 9 -8.14 0.44 -9.86
CA MET A 9 -8.31 0.23 -8.42
C MET A 9 -7.90 1.48 -7.63
N PRO A 10 -8.77 2.00 -6.74
CA PRO A 10 -8.40 3.05 -5.80
C PRO A 10 -7.48 2.47 -4.73
N VAL A 11 -6.34 3.13 -4.51
CA VAL A 11 -5.31 2.71 -3.57
C VAL A 11 -4.86 3.86 -2.69
N ILE A 12 -4.44 3.53 -1.47
CA ILE A 12 -3.74 4.43 -0.57
C ILE A 12 -2.29 3.95 -0.47
N LEU A 13 -1.35 4.87 -0.64
CA LEU A 13 0.06 4.61 -0.41
C LEU A 13 0.30 4.40 1.09
N GLN A 14 0.89 3.27 1.46
CA GLN A 14 1.14 2.88 2.85
C GLN A 14 2.63 2.73 3.12
N GLY A 15 3.08 3.25 4.25
CA GLY A 15 4.45 3.08 4.73
C GLY A 15 5.20 4.41 4.80
N ARG A 16 6.34 4.51 4.09
CA ARG A 16 7.18 5.71 4.15
C ARG A 16 6.84 6.67 3.03
N ASN A 17 6.97 7.97 3.31
CA ASN A 17 6.96 9.01 2.29
C ASN A 17 8.00 8.68 1.21
N ILE A 18 7.62 8.86 -0.05
CA ILE A 18 8.51 8.66 -1.19
C ILE A 18 9.12 10.00 -1.58
N ALA A 19 8.26 11.00 -1.82
CA ALA A 19 8.65 12.29 -2.34
C ALA A 19 7.64 13.34 -1.86
N THR A 20 7.95 14.00 -0.75
CA THR A 20 7.07 14.96 -0.06
C THR A 20 6.79 16.20 -0.89
N GLU A 21 7.79 16.66 -1.62
CA GLU A 21 7.81 17.87 -2.44
C GLU A 21 6.85 17.80 -3.64
N ILE A 22 6.58 16.58 -4.12
CA ILE A 22 5.61 16.32 -5.20
C ILE A 22 4.32 15.68 -4.68
N GLY A 23 4.13 15.56 -3.35
CA GLY A 23 2.91 15.03 -2.76
C GLY A 23 2.75 13.50 -2.83
N ILE A 24 3.83 12.75 -3.06
CA ILE A 24 3.84 11.28 -3.00
C ILE A 24 4.21 10.85 -1.57
N THR A 25 3.24 10.96 -0.67
CA THR A 25 3.40 10.74 0.77
C THR A 25 2.57 9.56 1.27
N ASN A 26 2.90 9.06 2.46
CA ASN A 26 2.09 8.07 3.14
C ASN A 26 0.66 8.62 3.35
N GLY A 27 -0.35 7.83 3.01
CA GLY A 27 -1.76 8.26 2.99
C GLY A 27 -2.22 8.86 1.67
N ALA A 28 -1.32 9.11 0.70
CA ALA A 28 -1.71 9.64 -0.60
C ALA A 28 -2.65 8.65 -1.32
N LYS A 29 -3.80 9.17 -1.76
CA LYS A 29 -4.81 8.44 -2.51
C LYS A 29 -4.50 8.51 -4.00
N GLY A 30 -4.71 7.40 -4.69
CA GLY A 30 -4.49 7.33 -6.12
C GLY A 30 -5.24 6.18 -6.79
N PHE A 31 -5.07 6.08 -8.10
CA PHE A 31 -5.68 5.04 -8.93
C PHE A 31 -4.61 4.28 -9.69
N ILE A 32 -4.70 2.95 -9.70
CA ILE A 32 -3.79 2.14 -10.50
C ILE A 32 -4.10 2.35 -11.99
N ARG A 33 -3.08 2.70 -12.78
CA ARG A 33 -3.22 2.92 -14.23
C ARG A 33 -2.52 1.85 -15.05
N SER A 34 -1.43 1.28 -14.54
CA SER A 34 -0.76 0.14 -15.15
C SER A 34 -0.09 -0.71 -14.07
N ILE A 35 0.04 -2.01 -14.33
CA ILE A 35 0.71 -2.97 -13.44
C ILE A 35 1.71 -3.75 -14.29
N ASP A 36 2.96 -3.76 -13.84
CA ASP A 36 4.01 -4.59 -14.40
C ASP A 36 4.08 -5.91 -13.62
N LEU A 37 3.67 -7.00 -14.26
CA LEU A 37 3.61 -8.34 -13.67
C LEU A 37 4.77 -9.19 -14.19
N SER A 38 5.38 -9.96 -13.30
CA SER A 38 6.40 -10.96 -13.62
C SER A 38 6.04 -12.28 -12.97
N SER A 39 6.50 -13.39 -13.53
CA SER A 39 6.43 -14.72 -12.93
C SER A 39 7.74 -15.07 -12.25
N ASP A 40 7.66 -15.66 -11.07
CA ASP A 40 8.81 -16.29 -10.40
C ASP A 40 9.10 -17.69 -10.98
N VAL A 41 10.25 -18.28 -10.62
CA VAL A 41 10.66 -19.65 -11.00
C VAL A 41 9.62 -20.72 -10.60
N ASN A 42 8.82 -20.43 -9.58
CA ASN A 42 7.75 -21.29 -9.09
C ASN A 42 6.40 -21.08 -9.80
N GLY A 43 6.35 -20.24 -10.84
CA GLY A 43 5.11 -19.92 -11.57
C GLY A 43 4.19 -18.91 -10.85
N CYS A 44 4.60 -18.37 -9.71
CA CYS A 44 3.84 -17.37 -8.98
C CYS A 44 3.97 -15.99 -9.63
N THR A 45 2.85 -15.37 -9.99
CA THR A 45 2.83 -13.99 -10.51
C THR A 45 3.00 -12.98 -9.39
N PHE A 46 3.92 -12.04 -9.56
CA PHE A 46 4.12 -10.92 -8.64
C PHE A 46 4.22 -9.60 -9.41
N ALA A 47 3.84 -8.50 -8.76
CA ALA A 47 3.97 -7.18 -9.34
C ALA A 47 5.39 -6.64 -9.12
N ARG A 48 6.11 -6.37 -10.21
CA ARG A 48 7.43 -5.73 -10.20
C ARG A 48 7.32 -4.21 -10.04
N GLY A 49 6.21 -3.63 -10.49
CA GLY A 49 5.90 -2.21 -10.35
C GLY A 49 4.47 -1.91 -10.74
N ALA A 50 4.02 -0.70 -10.43
CA ALA A 50 2.75 -0.18 -10.91
C ALA A 50 2.87 1.31 -11.20
N ILE A 51 2.17 1.79 -12.23
CA ILE A 51 1.96 3.22 -12.45
C ILE A 51 0.68 3.61 -11.74
N VAL A 52 0.77 4.60 -10.85
CA VAL A 52 -0.36 5.12 -10.09
C VAL A 52 -0.55 6.59 -10.42
N GLU A 53 -1.79 6.97 -10.68
CA GLU A 53 -2.19 8.37 -10.76
C GLU A 53 -2.52 8.88 -9.36
N PHE A 54 -1.87 9.97 -8.97
CA PHE A 54 -2.12 10.74 -7.77
C PHE A 54 -2.70 12.10 -8.18
N PRO A 55 -4.03 12.28 -8.16
CA PRO A 55 -4.68 13.48 -8.69
C PRO A 55 -4.23 14.79 -8.03
N GLU A 56 -3.87 14.73 -6.74
CA GLU A 56 -3.41 15.89 -5.97
C GLU A 56 -1.89 16.16 -6.14
N SER A 57 -1.16 15.26 -6.81
CA SER A 57 0.27 15.39 -7.03
C SER A 57 0.58 16.30 -8.21
N LYS A 58 1.61 17.15 -8.05
CA LYS A 58 2.15 17.99 -9.13
C LYS A 58 3.20 17.27 -9.97
N VAL A 59 3.39 15.97 -9.77
CA VAL A 59 4.43 15.22 -10.46
C VAL A 59 4.19 15.21 -11.97
N LYS A 60 5.28 15.39 -12.73
CA LYS A 60 5.29 15.25 -14.18
C LYS A 60 6.60 14.60 -14.56
N LEU A 61 6.51 13.37 -15.03
CA LEU A 61 7.66 12.60 -15.51
C LEU A 61 7.62 12.58 -17.03
N ASP A 62 8.79 12.65 -17.66
CA ASP A 62 8.88 12.57 -19.11
C ASP A 62 8.31 11.23 -19.60
N GLY A 63 7.41 11.30 -20.59
CA GLY A 63 6.71 10.13 -21.12
C GLY A 63 5.49 9.68 -20.30
N LEU A 64 5.12 10.37 -19.22
CA LEU A 64 3.90 10.10 -18.45
C LEU A 64 2.98 11.33 -18.33
N PRO A 65 1.66 11.14 -18.21
CA PRO A 65 0.74 12.23 -17.89
C PRO A 65 1.04 12.86 -16.52
N GLN A 66 0.54 14.07 -16.29
CA GLN A 66 0.66 14.73 -14.99
C GLN A 66 -0.05 13.89 -13.91
N GLY A 67 0.56 13.83 -12.72
CA GLY A 67 0.05 13.06 -11.58
C GLY A 67 0.44 11.58 -11.60
N PHE A 68 1.07 11.07 -12.67
CA PHE A 68 1.41 9.66 -12.79
C PHE A 68 2.80 9.39 -12.23
N PHE A 69 2.91 8.38 -11.37
CA PHE A 69 4.17 8.03 -10.71
C PHE A 69 4.38 6.52 -10.65
N PRO A 70 5.59 6.02 -10.97
CA PRO A 70 5.93 4.62 -10.82
C PRO A 70 6.18 4.27 -9.36
N ILE A 71 5.50 3.23 -8.87
CA ILE A 71 5.69 2.68 -7.54
C ILE A 71 6.28 1.28 -7.67
N VAL A 72 7.35 1.03 -6.93
CA VAL A 72 8.05 -0.25 -6.87
C VAL A 72 7.83 -0.93 -5.52
N PRO A 73 7.90 -2.27 -5.45
CA PRO A 73 7.85 -3.00 -4.20
C PRO A 73 8.88 -2.50 -3.19
N ARG A 74 8.47 -2.42 -1.93
CA ARG A 74 9.35 -2.07 -0.80
C ARG A 74 9.47 -3.23 0.15
N THR A 75 10.66 -3.38 0.72
CA THR A 75 10.90 -4.37 1.78
C THR A 75 10.77 -3.71 3.15
N TRP A 76 9.97 -4.29 4.03
CA TRP A 76 9.93 -3.94 5.45
C TRP A 76 10.15 -5.16 6.32
N LYS A 77 10.65 -4.94 7.54
CA LYS A 77 10.99 -5.98 8.50
C LYS A 77 10.25 -5.73 9.80
N PHE A 78 9.72 -6.78 10.41
CA PHE A 78 9.14 -6.73 11.74
C PHE A 78 9.56 -7.98 12.51
N SER A 79 9.63 -7.86 13.83
CA SER A 79 9.95 -8.98 14.72
C SER A 79 8.69 -9.45 15.43
N THR A 80 8.56 -10.75 15.61
CA THR A 80 7.50 -11.35 16.42
C THR A 80 8.09 -12.45 17.29
N VAL A 81 7.41 -12.77 18.38
CA VAL A 81 7.79 -13.87 19.27
C VAL A 81 6.95 -15.08 18.90
N ILE A 82 7.60 -16.18 18.57
CA ILE A 82 6.94 -17.48 18.37
C ILE A 82 7.34 -18.43 19.48
N ASP A 83 6.44 -19.35 19.82
CA ASP A 83 6.75 -20.44 20.72
C ASP A 83 7.18 -21.66 19.89
N VAL A 84 8.42 -22.09 20.09
CA VAL A 84 9.01 -23.22 19.37
C VAL A 84 9.01 -24.42 20.31
N PRO A 85 8.33 -25.53 19.95
CA PRO A 85 8.32 -26.74 20.78
C PRO A 85 9.75 -27.20 21.13
N GLY A 86 10.08 -27.24 22.42
CA GLY A 86 11.39 -27.65 22.93
C GLY A 86 12.43 -26.53 23.10
N GLU A 87 12.25 -25.37 22.48
CA GLU A 87 13.16 -24.21 22.59
C GLU A 87 12.52 -23.01 23.33
N GLY A 88 11.20 -23.02 23.50
CA GLY A 88 10.45 -21.96 24.16
C GLY A 88 10.27 -20.73 23.28
N LYS A 89 10.19 -19.54 23.90
CA LYS A 89 9.90 -18.29 23.18
C LYS A 89 11.12 -17.77 22.43
N VAL A 90 11.03 -17.74 21.10
CA VAL A 90 12.08 -17.25 20.21
C VAL A 90 11.62 -16.01 19.47
N VAL A 91 12.52 -15.02 19.34
CA VAL A 91 12.28 -13.82 18.53
C VAL A 91 12.64 -14.11 17.08
N VAL A 92 11.66 -14.05 16.19
CA VAL A 92 11.85 -14.23 14.75
C VAL A 92 11.67 -12.91 14.02
N ARG A 93 12.61 -12.63 13.11
CA ARG A 93 12.55 -11.46 12.24
C ARG A 93 11.97 -11.85 10.88
N ILE A 94 10.83 -11.26 10.54
CA ILE A 94 10.13 -11.50 9.28
C ILE A 94 10.39 -10.31 8.36
N SER A 95 10.70 -10.59 7.10
CA SER A 95 10.82 -9.58 6.05
C SER A 95 9.76 -9.79 4.98
N ARG A 96 9.15 -8.71 4.51
CA ARG A 96 8.14 -8.72 3.45
C ARG A 96 8.51 -7.70 2.38
N THR A 97 8.45 -8.11 1.11
CA THR A 97 8.61 -7.24 -0.06
C THR A 97 7.29 -7.21 -0.83
N GLN A 98 6.69 -6.04 -0.97
CA GLN A 98 5.41 -5.89 -1.68
C GLN A 98 5.22 -4.45 -2.15
N LEU A 99 4.34 -4.23 -3.15
CA LEU A 99 3.84 -2.89 -3.44
C LEU A 99 3.20 -2.28 -2.19
N PRO A 100 3.59 -1.04 -1.82
CA PRO A 100 3.15 -0.37 -0.60
C PRO A 100 1.72 0.20 -0.73
N PHE A 101 0.75 -0.63 -1.10
CA PHE A 101 -0.63 -0.21 -1.28
C PHE A 101 -1.58 -0.90 -0.32
N GLN A 102 -2.61 -0.16 0.06
CA GLN A 102 -3.84 -0.67 0.63
C GLN A 102 -5.00 -0.30 -0.29
N ALA A 103 -5.98 -1.19 -0.41
CA ALA A 103 -7.23 -0.90 -1.13
C ALA A 103 -7.96 0.27 -0.46
N ALA A 104 -8.38 1.27 -1.23
CA ALA A 104 -8.95 2.50 -0.71
C ALA A 104 -10.48 2.56 -0.73
N PHE A 105 -11.16 1.42 -0.84
CA PHE A 105 -12.64 1.37 -0.78
C PHE A 105 -13.19 1.63 0.61
N ALA A 106 -12.44 1.22 1.63
CA ALA A 106 -12.78 1.42 3.03
C ALA A 106 -11.49 1.56 3.83
N VAL A 107 -11.55 2.40 4.86
CA VAL A 107 -10.45 2.61 5.81
C VAL A 107 -11.02 2.52 7.22
N THR A 108 -10.21 2.07 8.17
CA THR A 108 -10.60 2.13 9.59
C THR A 108 -10.52 3.57 10.08
N GLY A 109 -11.29 3.90 11.13
CA GLY A 109 -11.23 5.24 11.73
C GLY A 109 -9.83 5.63 12.19
N HIS A 110 -9.07 4.68 12.73
CA HIS A 110 -7.67 4.88 13.10
C HIS A 110 -6.79 5.20 11.87
N SER A 111 -6.95 4.48 10.76
CA SER A 111 -6.18 4.77 9.53
C SER A 111 -6.57 6.10 8.88
N ALA A 112 -7.81 6.56 9.04
CA ALA A 112 -8.28 7.85 8.54
C ALA A 112 -7.85 9.04 9.41
N GLN A 113 -7.37 8.81 10.63
CA GLN A 113 -7.00 9.88 11.55
C GLN A 113 -5.92 10.80 10.94
N GLY A 114 -6.19 12.11 10.96
CA GLY A 114 -5.29 13.13 10.41
C GLY A 114 -5.33 13.27 8.89
N GLN A 115 -6.24 12.57 8.19
CA GLN A 115 -6.43 12.71 6.74
C GLN A 115 -7.60 13.64 6.41
N THR A 116 -7.47 14.39 5.32
CA THR A 116 -8.57 15.15 4.72
C THR A 116 -9.31 14.25 3.72
N LEU A 117 -10.56 13.90 4.06
CA LEU A 117 -11.46 13.12 3.22
C LEU A 117 -12.70 13.98 2.89
N PRO A 118 -12.91 14.37 1.62
CA PRO A 118 -13.95 15.34 1.27
C PRO A 118 -15.38 14.78 1.45
N VAL A 119 -15.56 13.48 1.21
CA VAL A 119 -16.84 12.78 1.39
C VAL A 119 -16.54 11.40 1.98
N VAL A 120 -17.25 11.04 3.06
CA VAL A 120 -17.06 9.77 3.78
C VAL A 120 -18.42 9.14 4.08
N LEU A 121 -18.55 7.85 3.76
CA LEU A 121 -19.65 7.02 4.25
C LEU A 121 -19.13 6.17 5.41
N CYS A 122 -19.76 6.28 6.58
CA CYS A 122 -19.34 5.56 7.78
C CYS A 122 -20.34 4.46 8.14
N ASN A 123 -19.86 3.23 8.31
CA ASN A 123 -20.65 2.15 8.90
C ASN A 123 -20.48 2.18 10.43
N LEU A 124 -21.57 2.43 11.16
CA LEU A 124 -21.61 2.56 12.61
C LEU A 124 -22.25 1.37 13.33
N HIS A 125 -22.62 0.30 12.61
CA HIS A 125 -23.43 -0.79 13.14
C HIS A 125 -22.73 -1.62 14.24
N GLU A 126 -21.39 -1.61 14.32
CA GLU A 126 -20.60 -2.48 15.20
C GLU A 126 -19.75 -1.73 16.24
N GLY A 127 -19.93 -0.41 16.37
CA GLY A 127 -19.07 0.46 17.19
C GLY A 127 -19.41 0.45 18.68
N GLY A 128 -19.04 -0.61 19.41
CA GLY A 128 -19.26 -0.72 20.87
C GLY A 128 -18.03 -1.10 21.71
N TRP A 129 -16.94 -1.59 21.11
CA TRP A 129 -15.76 -2.05 21.86
C TRP A 129 -14.48 -1.69 21.09
N ALA A 130 -13.88 -0.56 21.46
CA ALA A 130 -12.52 -0.20 21.12
C ALA A 130 -11.85 0.35 22.37
#